data_AF-A0A7Y8G939-F1
#
_entry.id   AF-A0A7Y8G939-F1
#
_cell.length_a   1.000
_cell.length_b   1.000
_cell.length_c   1.000
_cell.angle_alpha   90.00
_cell.angle_beta   90.00
_cell.angle_gamma   90.00
#
_symmetry.space_group_name_H-M   'P 1'
#
loop_
_entity.id
_entity.type
_entity.pdbx_description
1 polymer ?
#
loop_
_entity_poly.entity_id
_entity_poly.type
_entity_poly.pdbx_seq_one_letter_code
_entity_poly.pdbx_strand_id
1 'polypeptide(L)'
;MARITTPTRDQAPASTHATLDAIGSQVGFIPNMFRMLASSPDTFAGIIGFQGAMSKSLNVKIRDAIALAVTKVNDCHYCMKAHTY
;
A
#
# COMPACT_ATOMS: atom_id res chain seq x y z
N MET A 1 -10.05 12.96 0.09
CA MET A 1 -8.73 13.61 0.26
C MET A 1 -8.15 13.22 1.60
N ALA A 2 -6.81 13.19 1.72
CA ALA A 2 -6.18 12.84 3.00
C ALA A 2 -6.52 13.90 4.06
N ARG A 3 -6.91 13.45 5.26
CA ARG A 3 -7.20 14.34 6.41
C ARG A 3 -5.94 14.69 7.22
N ILE A 4 -4.86 13.97 6.96
CA ILE A 4 -3.55 14.18 7.55
C ILE A 4 -2.53 14.39 6.43
N THR A 5 -1.48 15.16 6.71
CA THR A 5 -0.39 15.38 5.76
C THR A 5 0.27 14.04 5.44
N THR A 6 0.23 13.65 4.16
CA THR A 6 0.95 12.46 3.71
C THR A 6 2.44 12.77 3.68
N PRO A 7 3.28 12.07 4.46
CA PRO A 7 4.71 12.34 4.47
C PRO A 7 5.34 12.05 3.11
N THR A 8 6.44 12.71 2.80
CA THR A 8 7.36 12.26 1.77
C THR A 8 8.16 11.05 2.27
N ARG A 9 8.87 10.37 1.36
CA ARG A 9 9.77 9.26 1.73
C ARG A 9 10.78 9.70 2.79
N ASP A 10 11.39 10.87 2.63
CA ASP A 10 12.42 11.38 3.55
C ASP A 10 11.85 11.92 4.86
N GLN A 11 10.55 12.18 4.94
CA GLN A 11 9.86 12.55 6.18
C GLN A 11 9.42 11.33 7.01
N ALA A 12 9.48 10.12 6.45
CA ALA A 12 9.23 8.87 7.17
C ALA A 12 10.50 8.40 7.92
N PRO A 13 10.37 7.57 8.98
CA PRO A 13 11.49 6.94 9.66
C PRO A 13 12.44 6.21 8.70
N ALA A 14 13.75 6.36 8.89
CA ALA A 14 14.76 5.79 8.00
C ALA A 14 14.65 4.25 7.83
N SER A 15 14.14 3.54 8.84
CA SER A 15 13.94 2.10 8.78
C SER A 15 12.92 1.65 7.74
N THR A 16 12.02 2.52 7.29
CA THR A 16 10.99 2.18 6.28
C THR A 16 11.43 2.49 4.86
N HIS A 17 12.52 3.25 4.68
CA HIS A 17 12.95 3.80 3.40
C HIS A 17 13.23 2.74 2.35
N ALA A 18 14.00 1.71 2.69
CA ALA A 18 14.36 0.65 1.75
C ALA A 18 13.12 -0.06 1.16
N THR A 19 12.10 -0.31 1.99
CA THR A 19 10.85 -0.93 1.53
C THR A 19 10.02 0.04 0.69
N LEU A 20 9.98 1.32 1.04
CA LEU A 20 9.31 2.35 0.22
C LEU A 20 9.96 2.49 -1.16
N ASP A 21 11.28 2.47 -1.23
CA ASP A 21 12.03 2.57 -2.49
C ASP A 21 11.83 1.31 -3.36
N ALA A 22 11.76 0.13 -2.74
CA ALA A 22 11.44 -1.12 -3.41
C ALA A 22 10.03 -1.10 -4.03
N ILE A 23 9.03 -0.63 -3.27
CA ILE A 23 7.65 -0.43 -3.79
C ILE A 23 7.68 0.57 -4.96
N GLY A 24 8.37 1.70 -4.79
CA GLY A 24 8.50 2.72 -5.83
C GLY A 24 9.08 2.17 -7.13
N SER A 25 10.10 1.32 -7.02
CA SER A 25 10.73 0.68 -8.17
C SER A 25 9.81 -0.30 -8.90
N GLN A 26 8.87 -0.95 -8.18
CA GLN A 26 7.95 -1.92 -8.76
C GLN A 26 6.78 -1.26 -9.51
N VAL A 27 6.29 -0.12 -9.04
CA VAL A 27 5.07 0.52 -9.58
C VAL A 27 5.31 1.89 -10.22
N GLY A 28 6.55 2.39 -10.20
CA GLY A 28 6.98 3.66 -10.80
C GLY A 28 6.81 4.91 -9.92
N PHE A 29 6.16 4.78 -8.76
CA PHE A 29 6.00 5.84 -7.75
C PHE A 29 5.68 5.22 -6.39
N ILE A 30 5.70 6.00 -5.30
CA ILE A 30 5.33 5.50 -3.97
C ILE A 30 3.87 5.88 -3.64
N PRO A 31 2.92 4.92 -3.62
CA PRO A 31 1.52 5.21 -3.31
C PRO A 31 1.34 5.89 -1.95
N ASN A 32 0.36 6.80 -1.86
CA ASN A 32 0.09 7.57 -0.63
C ASN A 32 -0.15 6.67 0.59
N MET A 33 -0.84 5.53 0.40
CA MET A 33 -1.11 4.57 1.47
C MET A 33 0.19 4.09 2.12
N PHE A 34 1.18 3.68 1.34
CA PHE A 34 2.46 3.19 1.88
C PHE A 34 3.26 4.31 2.54
N ARG A 35 3.26 5.52 1.97
CA ARG A 35 3.86 6.69 2.62
C ARG A 35 3.25 6.99 3.98
N MET A 36 1.91 6.91 4.07
CA MET A 36 1.19 7.17 5.33
C MET A 36 1.41 6.07 6.37
N LEU A 37 1.41 4.80 5.95
CA LEU A 37 1.70 3.68 6.84
C LEU A 37 3.14 3.74 7.37
N ALA A 38 4.10 4.15 6.54
CA ALA A 38 5.50 4.27 6.91
C ALA A 38 5.76 5.23 8.07
N SER A 39 4.86 6.17 8.38
CA SER A 39 4.94 6.97 9.62
C SER A 39 4.96 6.12 10.90
N SER A 40 4.48 4.88 10.85
CA SER A 40 4.55 3.89 11.92
C SER A 40 5.28 2.64 11.42
N PRO A 41 6.56 2.45 11.77
CA PRO A 41 7.37 1.33 11.28
C PRO A 41 6.74 -0.04 11.54
N ASP A 42 6.16 -0.26 12.72
CA ASP A 42 5.56 -1.55 13.08
C ASP A 42 4.28 -1.83 12.28
N THR A 43 3.44 -0.80 12.09
CA THR A 43 2.22 -0.92 11.26
C THR A 43 2.60 -1.20 9.81
N PHE A 44 3.60 -0.48 9.30
CA PHE A 44 4.07 -0.66 7.94
C PHE A 44 4.65 -2.06 7.73
N ALA A 45 5.50 -2.53 8.63
CA ALA A 45 6.05 -3.88 8.58
C ALA A 45 4.96 -4.96 8.64
N GLY A 46 3.94 -4.78 9.50
CA GLY A 46 2.80 -5.69 9.59
C GLY A 46 2.01 -5.80 8.29
N ILE A 47 1.70 -4.67 7.65
CA ILE A 47 0.97 -4.66 6.37
C ILE A 47 1.79 -5.28 5.25
N ILE A 48 3.08 -4.94 5.13
CA ILE A 48 3.97 -5.50 4.10
C ILE A 48 4.13 -7.01 4.31
N GLY A 49 4.30 -7.46 5.55
CA GLY A 49 4.37 -8.88 5.90
C GLY A 49 3.09 -9.63 5.51
N PHE A 50 1.93 -9.07 5.83
CA PHE A 50 0.63 -9.64 5.45
C PHE A 50 0.49 -9.75 3.92
N GLN A 51 0.78 -8.68 3.18
CA GLN A 51 0.70 -8.69 1.72
C GLN A 51 1.68 -9.71 1.09
N GLY A 52 2.89 -9.82 1.64
CA GLY A 52 3.89 -10.80 1.22
C GLY A 52 3.52 -12.25 1.56
N ALA A 53 2.77 -12.49 2.63
CA ALA A 53 2.22 -13.81 2.92
C ALA A 53 1.10 -14.16 1.93
N MET A 54 0.17 -13.23 1.67
CA MET A 54 -0.94 -13.43 0.73
C MET A 54 -0.47 -13.65 -0.71
N SER A 55 0.65 -13.06 -1.13
CA SER A 55 1.20 -13.28 -2.47
C SER A 55 1.67 -14.72 -2.72
N LYS A 56 1.95 -15.48 -1.67
CA LYS A 56 2.32 -16.91 -1.74
C LYS A 56 1.09 -17.81 -1.84
N SER A 57 -0.05 -17.37 -1.31
CA SER A 57 -1.30 -18.14 -1.28
C SER A 57 -2.20 -17.87 -2.48
N LEU A 58 -2.20 -16.63 -3.00
CA LEU A 58 -3.10 -16.20 -4.07
C LEU A 58 -2.32 -15.50 -5.19
N ASN A 59 -2.60 -15.88 -6.44
CA ASN A 59 -2.03 -15.18 -7.59
C ASN A 59 -2.56 -13.74 -7.69
N VAL A 60 -1.88 -12.91 -8.48
CA VAL A 60 -2.20 -11.47 -8.60
C VAL A 60 -3.63 -11.22 -9.09
N LYS A 61 -4.11 -11.96 -10.10
CA LYS A 61 -5.46 -11.78 -10.65
C LYS A 61 -6.55 -12.01 -9.61
N ILE A 62 -6.41 -13.05 -8.78
CA ILE A 62 -7.36 -13.34 -7.72
C ILE A 62 -7.33 -12.26 -6.63
N ARG A 63 -6.13 -11.82 -6.23
CA ARG A 63 -5.98 -10.76 -5.21
C ARG A 63 -6.62 -9.45 -5.65
N ASP A 64 -6.41 -9.04 -6.90
CA ASP A 64 -6.99 -7.81 -7.44
C ASP A 64 -8.51 -7.93 -7.59
N ALA A 65 -9.03 -9.08 -8.04
CA ALA A 65 -10.49 -9.29 -8.12
C ALA A 65 -11.17 -9.19 -6.75
N ILE A 66 -10.57 -9.79 -5.71
CA ILE A 66 -11.06 -9.67 -4.32
C ILE A 66 -10.98 -8.21 -3.87
N ALA A 67 -9.84 -7.54 -4.11
CA ALA A 67 -9.65 -6.14 -3.72
C ALA A 67 -10.69 -5.22 -4.36
N LEU A 68 -10.99 -5.40 -5.64
CA LEU A 68 -12.03 -4.64 -6.36
C LEU A 68 -13.42 -4.87 -5.78
N ALA A 69 -13.80 -6.12 -5.54
CA ALA A 69 -15.10 -6.46 -4.96
C ALA A 69 -15.28 -5.84 -3.58
N VAL A 70 -14.30 -6.01 -2.69
CA VAL A 70 -14.33 -5.46 -1.32
C VAL A 70 -14.31 -3.93 -1.35
N THR A 71 -13.51 -3.34 -2.23
CA THR A 71 -13.43 -1.89 -2.40
C THR A 71 -14.76 -1.29 -2.83
N LYS A 72 -15.48 -1.95 -3.75
CA LYS A 72 -16.79 -1.50 -4.23
C LYS A 72 -17.83 -1.52 -3.11
N VAL A 73 -17.84 -2.57 -2.29
CA VAL A 73 -18.77 -2.70 -1.15
C VAL A 73 -18.49 -1.66 -0.08
N ASN A 74 -17.22 -1.34 0.18
CA ASN A 74 -16.82 -0.37 1.20
C ASN A 74 -16.77 1.09 0.72
N ASP A 75 -17.14 1.36 -0.54
CA ASP A 75 -17.05 2.69 -1.17
C ASP A 75 -15.69 3.38 -0.98
N CYS A 76 -14.60 2.60 -1.01
CA CYS A 76 -13.26 3.15 -0.83
C CYS A 76 -12.76 3.80 -2.13
N HIS A 77 -12.96 5.11 -2.29
CA HIS A 77 -12.52 5.83 -3.49
C HIS A 77 -11.02 5.72 -3.79
N TYR A 78 -10.16 5.75 -2.77
CA TYR A 78 -8.71 5.59 -2.95
C TYR A 78 -8.37 4.20 -3.49
N CYS A 79 -8.90 3.17 -2.84
CA CYS A 79 -8.68 1.78 -3.22
C CYS A 79 -9.23 1.51 -4.63
N MET A 80 -10.37 2.14 -4.99
CA MET A 80 -10.97 1.98 -6.31
C MET A 80 -10.00 2.47 -7.37
N LYS A 81 -9.49 3.69 -7.21
CA LYS A 81 -8.49 4.26 -8.13
C LYS A 81 -7.18 3.48 -8.16
N ALA A 82 -6.82 2.80 -7.07
CA ALA A 82 -5.59 2.00 -7.00
C ALA A 82 -5.73 0.64 -7.71
N HIS A 83 -6.93 0.06 -7.78
CA HIS A 83 -7.16 -1.29 -8.33
C HIS A 83 -7.90 -1.30 -9.68
N THR A 84 -8.45 -0.17 -10.13
CA THR A 84 -8.99 -0.04 -11.49
C THR A 84 -7.95 0.60 -12.40
N TYR A 85 -7.31 -0.21 -13.25
CA TYR A 85 -6.43 0.22 -14.35
C TYR A 85 -7.21 0.27 -15.66
#